data_AF-A0A418HSA4-F1
#
_entry.id   AF-A0A418HSA4-F1
#
_cell.length_a   1.000
_cell.length_b   1.000
_cell.length_c   1.000
_cell.angle_alpha   90.00
_cell.angle_beta   90.00
_cell.angle_gamma   90.00
#
_symmetry.space_group_name_H-M   'P 1'
#
loop_
_entity.id
_entity.type
_entity.pdbx_description
1 polymer ?
#
loop_
_entity_poly.entity_id
_entity_poly.type
_entity_poly.pdbx_seq_one_letter_code
_entity_poly.pdbx_strand_id
1 'polypeptide(L)'
;MLLLTLIVVHHLIIRIFKKNVQQNLIANPNLLMGYRSFKSLKNEKSWQFAQQMFLKYSEQVNKVGVVLGVLTLLWDITKWLTPSSLIIQVLLFFVGILYIIIRTEIRLTKSYELNQHK
;
A
#
# COMPACT_ATOMS: atom_id res chain seq x y z
N MET A 1 1.67 19.79 -3.69
CA MET A 1 2.52 19.23 -4.80
C MET A 1 3.21 17.92 -4.38
N LEU A 2 3.90 17.92 -3.23
CA LEU A 2 4.66 16.78 -2.73
C LEU A 2 3.84 15.49 -2.59
N LEU A 3 2.62 15.57 -2.04
CA LEU A 3 1.74 14.40 -1.87
C LEU A 3 1.47 13.71 -3.21
N LEU A 4 1.14 14.48 -4.26
CA LEU A 4 0.88 13.94 -5.58
C LEU A 4 2.12 13.24 -6.15
N THR A 5 3.30 13.84 -6.00
CA THR A 5 4.57 13.23 -6.41
C THR A 5 4.81 11.90 -5.68
N LEU A 6 4.64 11.86 -4.36
CA LEU A 6 4.80 10.63 -3.57
C LEU A 6 3.81 9.53 -4.00
N ILE A 7 2.55 9.90 -4.28
CA ILE A 7 1.54 8.96 -4.77
C ILE A 7 1.88 8.43 -6.16
N VAL A 8 2.38 9.26 -7.06
CA VAL A 8 2.82 8.80 -8.41
C VAL A 8 3.99 7.82 -8.29
N VAL A 9 5.01 8.15 -7.48
CA VAL A 9 6.15 7.26 -7.23
C VAL A 9 5.69 5.94 -6.62
N HIS A 10 4.84 6.01 -5.59
CA HIS A 10 4.25 4.82 -4.98
C HIS A 10 3.45 4.00 -5.99
N HIS A 11 2.66 4.63 -6.86
CA HIS A 11 1.91 3.95 -7.91
C HIS A 11 2.82 3.19 -8.89
N LEU A 12 3.94 3.80 -9.30
CA LEU A 12 4.92 3.15 -10.16
C LEU A 12 5.54 1.91 -9.48
N ILE A 13 5.93 2.05 -8.21
CA ILE A 13 6.45 0.93 -7.41
C ILE A 13 5.42 -0.20 -7.33
N ILE A 14 4.16 0.12 -7.04
CA ILE A 14 3.08 -0.87 -6.95
C ILE A 14 2.82 -1.54 -8.30
N ARG A 15 2.97 -0.82 -9.42
CA ARG A 15 2.82 -1.41 -10.77
C ARG A 15 3.93 -2.41 -11.08
N ILE A 16 5.18 -2.08 -10.76
CA ILE A 16 6.33 -3.00 -10.87
C ILE A 16 6.09 -4.21 -9.97
N PHE A 17 5.69 -3.96 -8.72
CA PHE A 17 5.38 -5.00 -7.75
C PHE A 17 4.27 -5.93 -8.25
N LYS A 18 3.17 -5.40 -8.78
CA LYS A 18 2.05 -6.18 -9.34
C LYS A 18 2.51 -7.10 -10.47
N LYS A 19 3.33 -6.59 -11.39
CA LYS A 19 3.91 -7.40 -12.47
C LYS A 19 4.74 -8.55 -11.91
N ASN A 20 5.61 -8.27 -10.93
CA ASN A 20 6.43 -9.29 -10.28
C ASN A 20 5.60 -10.30 -9.48
N VAL A 21 4.50 -9.87 -8.85
CA VAL A 21 3.58 -10.78 -8.14
C VAL A 21 2.93 -11.75 -9.12
N GLN A 22 2.41 -11.25 -10.23
CA GLN A 22 1.77 -12.06 -11.25
C GLN A 22 2.74 -13.05 -11.92
N GLN A 23 4.00 -12.66 -12.10
CA GLN A 23 4.98 -13.46 -12.83
C GLN A 23 5.76 -14.44 -11.94
N ASN A 24 6.15 -14.04 -10.72
CA ASN A 24 7.20 -14.73 -9.97
C ASN A 24 6.90 -14.94 -8.47
N LEU A 25 6.20 -14.01 -7.80
CA LEU A 25 6.08 -14.05 -6.34
C LEU A 25 4.93 -14.92 -5.83
N ILE A 26 3.96 -15.29 -6.67
CA ILE A 26 2.88 -16.21 -6.27
C ILE A 26 3.42 -17.64 -6.07
N ALA A 27 4.40 -18.05 -6.87
CA ALA A 27 4.92 -19.41 -6.86
C ALA A 27 5.94 -19.66 -5.73
N ASN A 28 6.78 -18.67 -5.39
CA ASN A 28 7.76 -18.81 -4.32
C ASN A 28 7.90 -17.50 -3.52
N PRO A 29 7.94 -17.56 -2.17
CA PRO A 29 8.29 -16.41 -1.36
C PRO A 29 9.72 -15.96 -1.67
N ASN A 30 9.88 -14.92 -2.48
CA ASN A 30 11.19 -14.36 -2.81
C ASN A 30 11.76 -13.62 -1.59
N LEU A 31 13.05 -13.82 -1.30
CA LEU A 31 13.81 -13.20 -0.21
C LEU A 31 14.03 -11.70 -0.35
N LEU A 32 13.73 -11.07 -1.49
CA LEU A 32 13.93 -9.63 -1.71
C LEU A 32 12.66 -8.78 -1.93
N MET A 33 11.51 -9.39 -2.24
CA MET A 33 10.31 -8.63 -2.60
C MET A 33 9.03 -9.26 -2.04
N GLY A 34 8.04 -8.43 -1.70
CA GLY A 34 6.75 -8.86 -1.15
C GLY A 34 6.45 -8.29 0.23
N TYR A 35 5.16 -8.18 0.54
CA TYR A 35 4.68 -7.89 1.88
C TYR A 35 5.03 -9.03 2.84
N ARG A 36 5.66 -8.69 3.96
CA ARG A 36 6.16 -9.67 4.93
C ARG A 36 5.62 -9.40 6.32
N SER A 37 5.02 -10.43 6.88
CA SER A 37 4.75 -10.54 8.30
C SER A 37 4.92 -11.99 8.74
N PHE A 38 5.03 -12.22 10.04
CA PHE A 38 5.11 -13.57 10.60
C PHE A 38 3.98 -14.48 10.11
N LYS A 39 2.78 -13.91 9.91
CA LYS A 39 1.62 -14.64 9.39
C LYS A 39 1.74 -14.90 7.88
N SER A 40 2.32 -13.96 7.11
CA SER A 40 2.41 -14.12 5.65
C SER A 40 3.44 -15.18 5.26
N LEU A 41 4.49 -15.36 6.06
CA LEU A 41 5.57 -16.31 5.80
C LEU A 41 5.25 -17.74 6.27
N LYS A 42 4.08 -17.98 6.89
CA LYS A 42 3.76 -19.25 7.55
C LYS A 42 3.48 -20.40 6.57
N ASN A 43 2.89 -20.09 5.41
CA ASN A 43 2.68 -21.02 4.31
C ASN A 43 2.40 -20.27 2.99
N GLU A 44 2.51 -20.98 1.86
CA GLU A 44 2.30 -20.41 0.52
C GLU A 44 0.93 -19.75 0.35
N LYS A 45 -0.15 -20.35 0.88
CA LYS A 45 -1.49 -19.76 0.79
C LYS A 45 -1.57 -18.41 1.50
N SER A 46 -0.98 -18.30 2.69
CA SER A 46 -0.94 -17.06 3.49
C SER A 46 -0.05 -16.03 2.81
N TRP A 47 1.04 -16.47 2.20
CA TRP A 47 1.92 -15.63 1.40
C TRP A 47 1.18 -15.00 0.21
N GLN A 48 0.56 -15.83 -0.63
CA GLN A 48 -0.19 -15.40 -1.80
C GLN A 48 -1.33 -14.45 -1.42
N PHE A 49 -2.09 -14.80 -0.37
CA PHE A 49 -3.17 -13.97 0.14
C PHE A 49 -2.66 -12.60 0.60
N ALA A 50 -1.55 -12.56 1.34
CA ALA A 50 -0.96 -11.32 1.81
C ALA A 50 -0.53 -10.40 0.65
N GLN A 51 0.09 -10.96 -0.39
CA GLN A 51 0.49 -10.17 -1.57
C GLN A 51 -0.73 -9.59 -2.30
N GLN A 52 -1.79 -10.37 -2.48
CA GLN A 52 -3.02 -9.91 -3.13
C GLN A 52 -3.71 -8.81 -2.33
N MET A 53 -3.79 -8.95 -1.01
CA MET A 53 -4.43 -7.94 -0.16
C MET A 53 -3.60 -6.66 -0.06
N PHE A 54 -2.28 -6.78 0.03
CA PHE A 54 -1.37 -5.63 -0.02
C PHE A 54 -1.54 -4.85 -1.32
N LEU A 55 -1.55 -5.53 -2.48
CA LEU A 55 -1.81 -4.92 -3.78
C LEU A 55 -3.15 -4.21 -3.83
N LYS A 56 -4.21 -4.88 -3.39
CA LYS A 56 -5.58 -4.33 -3.37
C LYS A 56 -5.65 -3.05 -2.55
N TYR A 57 -5.08 -3.02 -1.34
CA TYR A 57 -5.10 -1.85 -0.49
C TYR A 57 -4.20 -0.74 -1.01
N SER A 58 -3.05 -1.09 -1.58
CA SER A 58 -2.16 -0.11 -2.22
C SER A 58 -2.82 0.57 -3.42
N GLU A 59 -3.55 -0.17 -4.25
CA GLU A 59 -4.34 0.40 -5.34
C GLU A 59 -5.48 1.31 -4.84
N GLN A 60 -6.15 0.94 -3.74
CA GLN A 60 -7.18 1.78 -3.12
C GLN A 60 -6.59 3.10 -2.60
N VAL A 61 -5.47 3.02 -1.86
CA VAL A 61 -4.77 4.21 -1.36
C VAL A 61 -4.25 5.07 -2.50
N ASN A 62 -3.77 4.49 -3.60
CA ASN A 62 -3.38 5.28 -4.78
C ASN A 62 -4.56 6.05 -5.38
N LYS A 63 -5.73 5.41 -5.55
CA LYS A 63 -6.92 6.09 -6.10
C LYS A 63 -7.34 7.27 -5.23
N VAL A 64 -7.44 7.06 -3.91
CA VAL A 64 -7.81 8.12 -2.97
C VAL A 64 -6.70 9.18 -2.89
N GLY A 65 -5.44 8.75 -2.87
CA GLY A 65 -4.26 9.59 -2.77
C GLY A 65 -4.10 10.52 -3.97
N VAL A 66 -4.47 10.11 -5.19
CA VAL A 66 -4.48 11.00 -6.36
C VAL A 66 -5.51 12.12 -6.17
N VAL A 67 -6.73 11.79 -5.73
CA VAL A 67 -7.77 12.80 -5.47
C VAL A 67 -7.31 13.79 -4.40
N LEU A 68 -6.79 13.30 -3.27
CA LEU A 68 -6.25 14.16 -2.21
C LEU A 68 -5.03 14.96 -2.68
N GLY A 69 -4.16 14.36 -3.51
CA GLY A 69 -3.00 15.01 -4.10
C GLY A 69 -3.38 16.17 -5.03
N VAL A 70 -4.43 16.02 -5.83
CA VAL A 70 -4.95 17.10 -6.69
C VAL A 70 -5.60 18.19 -5.84
N LEU A 71 -6.41 17.84 -4.83
CA LEU A 71 -7.03 18.83 -3.94
C LEU A 71 -5.98 19.66 -3.17
N THR A 72 -4.96 19.01 -2.62
CA THR A 72 -3.85 19.70 -1.94
C THR A 72 -3.02 20.56 -2.89
N LEU A 73 -2.81 20.11 -4.14
CA LEU A 73 -2.15 20.92 -5.17
C LEU A 73 -2.94 22.20 -5.47
N LEU A 74 -4.25 22.10 -5.67
CA LEU A 74 -5.10 23.27 -5.91
C LEU A 74 -5.07 24.23 -4.72
N TRP A 75 -5.11 23.69 -3.49
CA TRP A 75 -4.97 24.49 -2.28
C TRP A 75 -3.64 25.25 -2.23
N ASP A 76 -2.52 24.55 -2.44
CA ASP A 76 -1.16 25.14 -2.43
C ASP A 76 -1.02 26.26 -3.47
N ILE A 77 -1.63 26.11 -4.66
CA ILE A 77 -1.63 27.14 -5.70
C ILE A 77 -2.36 28.40 -5.23
N THR A 78 -3.49 28.25 -4.53
CA THR A 78 -4.30 29.40 -4.08
C THR A 78 -3.77 30.09 -2.82
N LYS A 79 -3.09 29.37 -1.93
CA LYS A 79 -2.65 29.87 -0.62
C LYS A 79 -1.15 30.04 -0.48
N TRP A 80 -0.40 29.77 -1.55
CA TRP A 80 1.04 29.61 -1.57
C TRP A 80 1.52 28.42 -0.74
N LEU A 81 2.64 27.84 -1.16
CA LEU A 81 3.21 26.68 -0.50
C LEU A 81 3.80 27.08 0.86
N THR A 82 3.22 26.56 1.94
CA THR A 82 3.71 26.77 3.30
C THR A 82 4.38 25.52 3.87
N PRO A 83 5.28 25.66 4.86
CA PRO A 83 5.85 24.51 5.57
C PRO A 83 4.80 23.62 6.23
N SER A 84 3.72 24.22 6.77
CA SER A 84 2.62 23.46 7.38
C SER A 84 1.88 22.58 6.35
N SER A 85 1.66 23.08 5.13
CA SER A 85 1.06 22.28 4.06
C SER A 85 1.94 21.08 3.69
N LEU A 86 3.26 21.27 3.62
CA LEU A 86 4.20 20.17 3.34
C LEU A 86 4.17 19.10 4.43
N ILE A 87 4.13 19.51 5.71
CA ILE A 87 4.03 18.57 6.84
C ILE A 87 2.73 17.76 6.74
N ILE A 88 1.59 18.41 6.46
CA ILE A 88 0.30 17.73 6.28
C ILE A 88 0.36 16.73 5.12
N GLN A 89 0.96 17.10 4.00
CA GLN A 89 1.13 16.23 2.83
C GLN A 89 1.95 14.97 3.16
N VAL A 90 3.03 15.11 3.93
CA VAL A 90 3.84 13.97 4.40
C VAL A 90 3.05 13.09 5.36
N LEU A 91 2.35 13.67 6.33
CA LEU A 91 1.53 12.92 7.28
C LEU A 91 0.43 12.12 6.59
N LEU A 92 -0.28 12.72 5.61
CA LEU A 92 -1.30 12.04 4.81
C LEU A 92 -0.73 10.82 4.08
N PHE A 93 0.47 10.95 3.53
CA PHE A 93 1.15 9.83 2.88
C PHE A 93 1.45 8.69 3.87
N PHE A 94 2.03 9.00 5.03
CA PHE A 94 2.33 7.99 6.06
C PHE A 94 1.06 7.30 6.59
N VAL A 95 -0.04 8.04 6.80
CA VAL A 95 -1.33 7.46 7.18
C VAL A 95 -1.82 6.46 6.12
N GLY A 96 -1.65 6.78 4.83
CA GLY A 96 -1.95 5.87 3.73
C GLY A 96 -1.13 4.58 3.79
N ILE A 97 0.18 4.67 4.05
CA ILE A 97 1.06 3.50 4.18
C ILE A 97 0.65 2.64 5.39
N LEU A 98 0.41 3.25 6.55
CA LEU A 98 -0.05 2.55 7.74
C LEU A 98 -1.39 1.85 7.50
N TYR A 99 -2.33 2.51 6.81
CA TYR A 99 -3.59 1.91 6.42
C TYR A 99 -3.40 0.63 5.58
N ILE A 100 -2.48 0.64 4.60
CA ILE A 100 -2.19 -0.54 3.78
C ILE A 100 -1.72 -1.70 4.66
N ILE A 101 -0.75 -1.45 5.55
CA ILE A 101 -0.17 -2.48 6.43
C ILE A 101 -1.23 -3.04 7.38
N ILE A 102 -1.92 -2.17 8.13
CA ILE A 102 -2.92 -2.56 9.13
C ILE A 102 -4.05 -3.37 8.48
N ARG A 103 -4.59 -2.90 7.35
CA ARG A 103 -5.69 -3.59 6.66
C ARG A 103 -5.27 -4.92 6.07
N THR A 104 -4.02 -5.03 5.61
CA THR A 104 -3.44 -6.30 5.15
C THR A 104 -3.34 -7.29 6.30
N GLU A 105 -2.79 -6.88 7.45
CA GLU A 105 -2.69 -7.75 8.65
C GLU A 105 -4.04 -8.21 9.19
N ILE A 106 -5.02 -7.30 9.30
CA ILE A 106 -6.36 -7.65 9.80
C ILE A 106 -6.97 -8.74 8.92
N ARG A 107 -6.85 -8.60 7.60
CA ARG A 107 -7.41 -9.57 6.65
C ARG A 107 -6.68 -10.90 6.68
N LEU A 108 -5.35 -10.85 6.76
CA LEU A 108 -4.52 -12.04 6.85
C LEU A 108 -4.81 -12.85 8.12
N THR A 109 -4.95 -12.15 9.25
CA THR A 109 -5.33 -12.75 10.54
C THR A 109 -6.69 -13.44 10.45
N LYS A 110 -7.70 -12.73 9.93
CA LYS A 110 -9.04 -13.27 9.76
C LYS A 110 -9.07 -14.49 8.82
N SER A 111 -8.27 -14.47 7.76
CA SER A 111 -8.15 -15.61 6.86
C SER A 111 -7.44 -16.81 7.50
N TYR A 112 -6.50 -16.58 8.41
CA TYR A 112 -5.77 -17.64 9.09
C TYR A 112 -6.65 -18.37 10.10
N GLU A 113 -7.38 -17.63 10.93
CA GLU A 113 -8.32 -18.19 11.92
C GLU A 113 -9.39 -19.05 11.25
N LEU A 114 -9.97 -18.58 10.14
CA LEU A 114 -11.01 -19.31 9.42
C LEU A 114 -10.53 -20.66 8.85
N ASN A 115 -9.25 -20.79 8.53
CA ASN A 115 -8.65 -22.00 7.97
C ASN A 115 -8.16 -22.99 9.04
N GLN A 116 -8.06 -22.58 10.31
CA GLN A 116 -7.75 -23.50 11.41
C GLN A 116 -8.99 -24.19 12.00
N HIS A 117 -10.18 -23.66 11.71
CA HIS A 117 -11.47 -24.22 12.15
C HIS A 117 -12.18 -25.05 11.06
N LYS A 118 -11.48 -25.37 9.97
CA LYS A 118 -11.93 -26.26 8.89
C LYS A 118 -11.03 -27.49 8.83
#